data_AF-A0AA37MNH0-F1
#
_entry.id   AF-A0AA37MNH0-F1
#
_cell.length_a   1.000
_cell.length_b   1.000
_cell.length_c   1.000
_cell.angle_alpha   90.00
_cell.angle_beta   90.00
_cell.angle_gamma   90.00
#
_symmetry.space_group_name_H-M   'P 1'
#
loop_
_entity.id
_entity.type
_entity.pdbx_description
1 polymer ?
#
loop_
_entity_poly.entity_id
_entity_poly.type
_entity_poly.pdbx_seq_one_letter_code
_entity_poly.pdbx_strand_id
1 'polypeptide(L)'
;MKYPIGIQNFGEVRRNGYAYVDKTALLYKLVSEGKYYFLSRPRRFGKSLFLSTLESYFCGEKELFDGLAVSELEHDWKSYPILHLDLNTEKKVYVSWLRPMVLHRMNVIKS
;
A
#
# COMPACT_ATOMS: atom_id res chain seq x y z
N MET A 1 22.25 -13.05 -2.94
CA MET A 1 21.08 -12.39 -2.32
C MET A 1 21.15 -10.90 -2.65
N LYS A 2 20.08 -10.32 -3.23
CA LYS A 2 20.06 -8.92 -3.70
C LYS A 2 19.37 -8.04 -2.66
N TYR A 3 20.06 -7.05 -2.08
CA TYR A 3 19.47 -6.19 -1.04
C TYR A 3 18.77 -4.96 -1.64
N PRO A 4 17.55 -4.61 -1.18
CA PRO A 4 16.79 -3.48 -1.72
C PRO A 4 17.26 -2.14 -1.13
N ILE A 5 18.51 -1.74 -1.39
CA ILE A 5 19.06 -0.49 -0.86
C ILE A 5 18.40 0.69 -1.56
N GLY A 6 17.69 1.53 -0.81
CA GLY A 6 16.99 2.71 -1.33
C GLY A 6 15.66 2.41 -2.04
N ILE A 7 15.33 1.13 -2.25
CA ILE A 7 14.07 0.73 -2.90
C ILE A 7 12.96 0.70 -1.86
N GLN A 8 11.85 1.39 -2.15
CA GLN A 8 10.68 1.47 -1.27
C GLN A 8 9.40 1.03 -1.97
N ASN A 9 9.48 0.56 -3.21
CA ASN A 9 8.36 0.03 -3.96
C ASN A 9 8.31 -1.50 -3.79
N PHE A 10 7.19 -2.02 -3.28
CA PHE A 10 7.02 -3.45 -3.05
C PHE A 10 7.05 -4.25 -4.36
N GLY A 11 6.35 -3.79 -5.40
CA GLY A 11 6.38 -4.44 -6.70
C GLY A 11 7.78 -4.55 -7.29
N GLU A 12 8.61 -3.50 -7.17
CA GLU A 12 10.01 -3.52 -7.60
C GLU A 12 10.83 -4.54 -6.80
N VAL A 13 10.62 -4.61 -5.47
CA VAL A 13 11.28 -5.61 -4.61
C VAL A 13 10.96 -7.03 -5.08
N ARG A 14 9.67 -7.31 -5.34
CA ARG A 14 9.19 -8.64 -5.70
C ARG A 14 9.59 -9.05 -7.11
N ARG A 15 9.34 -8.21 -8.12
CA ARG A 15 9.63 -8.54 -9.54
C ARG A 15 11.12 -8.72 -9.81
N ASN A 16 11.99 -7.99 -9.10
CA ASN A 16 13.44 -8.03 -9.33
C ASN A 16 14.20 -8.97 -8.37
N GLY A 17 13.49 -9.82 -7.62
CA GLY A 17 14.09 -10.83 -6.74
C GLY A 17 14.94 -10.26 -5.60
N TYR A 18 14.57 -9.09 -5.07
CA TYR A 18 15.24 -8.53 -3.89
C TYR A 18 14.82 -9.27 -2.62
N ALA A 19 15.71 -9.29 -1.64
CA ALA A 19 15.41 -9.76 -0.30
C ALA A 19 14.26 -8.95 0.30
N TYR A 20 13.21 -9.65 0.74
CA TYR A 20 12.05 -9.07 1.40
C TYR A 20 11.82 -9.79 2.73
N VAL A 21 11.70 -9.03 3.81
CA VAL A 21 11.30 -9.59 5.11
C VAL A 21 9.78 -9.62 5.15
N ASP A 22 9.21 -10.81 5.13
CA ASP A 22 7.77 -10.98 5.07
C ASP A 22 7.09 -10.46 6.35
N LYS A 23 6.19 -9.50 6.17
CA LYS A 23 5.31 -8.94 7.22
C LYS A 23 3.84 -9.02 6.80
N THR A 24 3.52 -9.82 5.79
CA THR A 24 2.20 -9.81 5.16
C THR A 24 1.12 -10.48 6.02
N ALA A 25 1.48 -11.37 6.94
CA ALA A 25 0.56 -11.83 7.99
C ALA A 25 0.12 -10.68 8.93
N LEU A 26 1.05 -9.79 9.29
CA LEU A 26 0.72 -8.59 10.07
C LEU A 26 -0.18 -7.67 9.25
N LEU A 27 0.13 -7.46 7.97
CA LEU A 27 -0.73 -6.70 7.05
C LEU A 27 -2.16 -7.25 7.08
N TYR A 28 -2.33 -8.56 6.87
CA TYR A 28 -3.65 -9.22 6.86
C TYR A 28 -4.41 -9.00 8.17
N LYS A 29 -3.71 -9.11 9.31
CA LYS A 29 -4.29 -8.82 10.63
C LYS A 29 -4.76 -7.37 10.74
N LEU A 30 -3.95 -6.41 10.28
CA LEU A 30 -4.29 -4.99 10.34
C LEU A 30 -5.54 -4.70 9.50
N VAL A 31 -5.60 -5.18 8.27
CA VAL A 31 -6.75 -4.90 7.38
C VAL A 31 -8.04 -5.60 7.83
N SER A 32 -7.93 -6.74 8.52
CA SER A 32 -9.08 -7.53 8.96
C SER A 32 -9.66 -7.11 10.31
N GLU A 33 -8.81 -6.71 11.27
CA GLU A 33 -9.24 -6.45 12.65
C GLU A 33 -9.35 -4.95 12.99
N GLY A 34 -8.62 -4.11 12.26
CA GLY A 34 -8.43 -2.72 12.65
C GLY A 34 -9.35 -1.72 12.00
N LYS A 35 -9.66 -0.66 12.75
CA LYS A 35 -10.31 0.55 12.21
C LYS A 35 -9.31 1.66 11.92
N TYR A 36 -8.37 1.91 12.84
CA TYR A 36 -7.40 3.01 12.75
C TYR A 36 -6.04 2.58 13.28
N TYR A 37 -4.98 2.84 12.51
CA TYR A 37 -3.61 2.57 12.92
C TYR A 37 -2.71 3.78 12.78
N PHE A 38 -1.92 4.03 13.83
CA PHE A 38 -0.86 5.03 13.80
C PHE A 38 0.48 4.35 13.52
N LEU A 39 1.03 4.57 12.33
CA LEU A 39 2.39 4.14 12.00
C LEU A 39 3.39 5.21 12.44
N SER A 40 3.93 5.03 13.64
CA SER A 40 4.81 5.93 14.43
C SER A 40 6.14 6.52 13.87
N ARG A 41 6.27 7.12 12.68
CA ARG A 41 7.48 7.89 12.20
C ARG A 41 8.95 7.52 12.65
N PRO A 42 9.45 6.28 12.89
CA PRO A 42 10.87 6.08 13.11
C PRO A 42 11.57 6.07 11.75
N ARG A 43 12.70 6.78 11.61
CA ARG A 43 13.44 6.85 10.34
C ARG A 43 13.95 5.44 9.97
N ARG A 44 13.83 5.07 8.69
CA ARG A 44 14.26 3.76 8.14
C ARG A 44 13.54 2.52 8.69
N PHE A 45 12.40 2.69 9.36
CA PHE A 45 11.59 1.56 9.85
C PHE A 45 10.87 0.76 8.74
N GLY A 46 11.02 1.15 7.47
CA GLY A 46 10.37 0.49 6.33
C GLY A 46 8.90 0.87 6.13
N LYS A 47 8.47 2.05 6.61
CA LYS A 47 7.08 2.52 6.41
C LYS A 47 6.70 2.67 4.95
N SER A 48 7.55 3.28 4.14
CA SER A 48 7.26 3.50 2.72
C SER A 48 7.11 2.16 2.00
N LEU A 49 8.04 1.22 2.23
CA LEU A 49 7.90 -0.14 1.71
C LEU A 49 6.61 -0.83 2.19
N PHE A 50 6.26 -0.71 3.48
CA PHE A 50 5.04 -1.31 4.01
C PHE A 50 3.76 -0.69 3.43
N LEU A 51 3.72 0.64 3.24
CA LEU A 51 2.62 1.32 2.57
C LEU A 51 2.50 0.90 1.11
N SER A 52 3.61 0.72 0.40
CA SER A 52 3.60 0.18 -0.96
C SER A 52 3.14 -1.29 -0.99
N THR A 53 3.44 -2.09 0.05
CA THR A 53 2.87 -3.44 0.17
C THR A 53 1.35 -3.39 0.38
N LEU A 54 0.85 -2.51 1.25
CA LEU A 54 -0.60 -2.28 1.43
C LEU A 54 -1.25 -1.82 0.12
N GLU A 55 -0.60 -0.92 -0.62
CA GLU A 55 -1.08 -0.45 -1.91
C GLU A 55 -1.25 -1.61 -2.90
N SER A 56 -0.21 -2.42 -3.11
CA SER A 56 -0.28 -3.61 -3.97
C SER A 56 -1.35 -4.60 -3.52
N TYR A 57 -1.53 -4.79 -2.22
CA TYR A 57 -2.57 -5.66 -1.67
C TYR A 57 -3.97 -5.13 -1.99
N PHE A 58 -4.24 -3.85 -1.74
CA PHE A 58 -5.53 -3.24 -2.03
C PHE A 58 -5.81 -3.07 -3.53
N CYS A 59 -4.78 -2.98 -4.37
CA CYS A 59 -4.93 -3.04 -5.82
C CYS A 59 -5.30 -4.45 -6.32
N GLY A 60 -5.14 -5.49 -5.51
CA GLY A 60 -5.39 -6.88 -5.89
C GLY A 60 -4.25 -7.51 -6.70
N GLU A 61 -3.01 -7.01 -6.56
CA GLU A 61 -1.83 -7.52 -7.30
C GLU A 61 -1.31 -8.87 -6.75
N LYS A 62 -2.16 -9.90 -6.77
CA LYS A 62 -1.93 -11.22 -6.15
C LYS A 62 -0.56 -11.82 -6.42
N GLU A 63 -0.11 -11.79 -7.67
CA GLU A 63 1.17 -12.39 -8.13
C GLU A 63 2.39 -11.84 -7.37
N LEU A 64 2.33 -10.61 -6.85
CA LEU A 64 3.43 -10.05 -6.06
C LEU A 64 3.55 -10.70 -4.69
N PHE A 65 2.52 -11.37 -4.20
CA PHE A 65 2.44 -11.98 -2.88
C PHE A 65 2.74 -13.47 -2.88
N ASP A 66 3.04 -14.08 -4.02
CA ASP A 66 3.34 -15.50 -4.12
C ASP A 66 4.47 -15.91 -3.15
N GLY A 67 4.19 -16.91 -2.32
CA GLY A 67 5.11 -17.42 -1.30
C GLY A 67 5.29 -16.52 -0.07
N LEU A 68 4.43 -15.53 0.12
CA LEU A 68 4.34 -14.73 1.36
C LEU A 68 3.13 -15.17 2.18
N ALA A 69 3.15 -14.96 3.49
CA ALA A 69 2.10 -15.45 4.39
C ALA A 69 0.67 -15.03 3.98
N VAL A 70 0.48 -13.82 3.42
CA VAL A 70 -0.84 -13.37 2.97
C VAL A 70 -1.39 -14.15 1.77
N SER A 71 -0.56 -14.85 0.97
CA SER A 71 -1.06 -15.67 -0.15
C SER A 71 -1.98 -16.80 0.33
N GLU A 72 -1.73 -17.31 1.53
CA GLU A 72 -2.50 -18.38 2.15
C GLU A 72 -3.69 -17.85 2.98
N LEU A 73 -3.63 -16.59 3.43
CA LEU A 73 -4.65 -15.97 4.29
C LEU A 73 -5.74 -15.24 3.49
N GLU A 74 -5.37 -14.61 2.37
CA GLU A 74 -6.27 -13.84 1.51
C GLU A 74 -6.79 -14.69 0.35
N HIS A 75 -8.11 -14.77 0.22
CA HIS A 75 -8.77 -15.58 -0.81
C HIS A 75 -9.56 -14.75 -1.83
N ASP A 76 -10.05 -13.56 -1.45
CA ASP A 76 -10.96 -12.77 -2.29
C ASP A 76 -10.21 -11.83 -3.24
N TRP A 77 -9.01 -11.36 -2.88
CA TRP A 77 -8.15 -10.48 -3.69
C TRP A 77 -8.91 -9.31 -4.35
N LYS A 78 -9.78 -8.66 -3.58
CA LYS A 78 -10.58 -7.53 -4.04
C LYS A 78 -9.70 -6.32 -4.35
N SER A 79 -9.98 -5.68 -5.47
CA SER A 79 -9.35 -4.41 -5.86
C SER A 79 -10.15 -3.23 -5.33
N TYR A 80 -9.45 -2.24 -4.78
CA TYR A 80 -10.01 -1.03 -4.20
C TYR A 80 -9.36 0.21 -4.82
N PRO A 81 -10.12 1.30 -5.06
CA PRO A 81 -9.53 2.56 -5.50
C PRO A 81 -8.65 3.16 -4.41
N ILE A 82 -7.41 3.54 -4.76
CA ILE A 82 -6.44 4.07 -3.81
C ILE A 82 -6.28 5.59 -3.95
N LEU A 83 -6.42 6.28 -2.82
CA LEU A 83 -6.21 7.72 -2.72
C LEU A 83 -4.87 8.01 -2.04
N HIS A 84 -3.94 8.55 -2.81
CA HIS A 84 -2.67 9.09 -2.28
C HIS A 84 -2.87 10.56 -1.90
N LEU A 85 -2.65 10.87 -0.62
CA LEU A 85 -2.70 12.24 -0.10
C LEU A 85 -1.31 12.64 0.40
N ASP A 86 -0.70 13.61 -0.28
CA ASP A 86 0.53 14.23 0.18
C ASP A 86 0.22 15.60 0.79
N LEU A 87 0.44 15.72 2.10
CA LEU A 87 0.21 16.95 2.87
C LEU A 87 1.52 17.70 3.16
N ASN A 88 2.61 17.36 2.48
CA ASN A 88 3.91 17.98 2.67
C ASN A 88 4.02 19.38 1.99
N THR A 89 2.92 19.91 1.47
CA THR A 89 2.86 21.25 0.84
C THR A 89 2.20 22.25 1.80
N GLU A 90 2.79 23.44 1.96
CA GLU A 90 2.28 24.51 2.85
C GLU A 90 0.93 25.12 2.43
N LYS A 91 0.31 24.62 1.35
CA LYS A 91 -0.97 25.13 0.86
C LYS A 91 -2.11 24.58 1.70
N LYS A 92 -2.89 25.48 2.30
CA LYS A 92 -4.18 25.15 2.91
C LYS A 92 -5.08 24.51 1.85
N VAL A 93 -5.41 23.23 2.04
CA VAL A 93 -6.34 22.50 1.17
C VAL A 93 -7.73 22.56 1.78
N TYR A 94 -8.67 23.21 1.08
CA TYR A 94 -10.08 23.26 1.48
C TYR A 94 -10.84 22.07 0.90
N VAL A 95 -11.75 21.48 1.67
CA VAL A 95 -12.54 20.29 1.28
C VAL A 95 -13.33 20.51 -0.02
N SER A 96 -13.80 21.74 -0.27
CA SER A 96 -14.51 22.10 -1.51
C SER A 96 -13.66 21.89 -2.78
N TRP A 97 -12.34 21.96 -2.67
CA TRP A 97 -11.41 21.79 -3.79
C TRP A 97 -11.08 20.31 -4.05
N LEU A 98 -11.14 19.48 -3.01
CA LEU A 98 -10.89 18.04 -3.12
C LEU A 98 -12.07 17.27 -3.70
N ARG A 99 -13.31 17.69 -3.40
CA ARG A 99 -14.53 17.00 -3.86
C ARG A 99 -14.55 16.72 -5.37
N PRO A 100 -14.34 17.71 -6.27
CA PRO A 100 -14.37 17.43 -7.70
C PRO A 100 -13.21 16.53 -8.17
N MET A 101 -12.01 16.66 -7.60
CA MET A 101 -10.87 15.78 -7.90
C MET A 101 -11.13 14.33 -7.52
N VAL A 102 -11.67 14.10 -6.33
CA VAL A 102 -11.99 12.75 -5.83
C VAL A 102 -13.09 12.13 -6.67
N LEU A 103 -14.16 12.87 -6.96
CA LEU A 103 -15.28 12.37 -7.78
C LEU A 103 -14.86 12.04 -9.21
N HIS A 104 -14.05 12.89 -9.84
CA HIS A 104 -13.52 12.62 -11.17
C HIS A 104 -12.67 11.35 -11.20
N ARG A 105 -11.75 11.19 -10.23
CA ARG A 105 -10.88 10.00 -10.17
C ARG A 105 -11.63 8.72 -9.82
N MET A 106 -12.68 8.80 -9.01
CA MET A 106 -13.54 7.64 -8.69
C MET A 106 -14.44 7.23 -9.86
N ASN A 107 -14.87 8.15 -10.72
CA ASN A 107 -15.68 7.83 -11.90
C ASN A 107 -14.85 7.19 -13.03
N VAL A 108 -13.58 7.54 -13.16
CA VAL A 108 -12.66 6.92 -14.14
C VAL A 108 -12.35 5.46 -13.83
N ILE A 109 -12.47 5.04 -12.56
CA ILE A 109 -12.21 3.65 -12.13
C ILE A 109 -13.45 2.75 -12.33
N LYS A 110 -14.62 3.32 -12.63
CA LYS A 110 -15.89 2.58 -12.83
C LYS A 110 -16.27 2.36 -14.31
N SER A 111 -15.47 2.79 -15.28
CA SER A 111 -15.67 2.55 -16.72
C SER A 111 -14.61 1.61 -17.27
#